data_AF-A0A6V7PNG4-F1
#
_entry.id   AF-A0A6V7PNG4-F1
#
_cell.length_a   1.000
_cell.length_b   1.000
_cell.length_c   1.000
_cell.angle_alpha   90.00
_cell.angle_beta   90.00
_cell.angle_gamma   90.00
#
_symmetry.space_group_name_H-M   'P 1'
#
loop_
_entity.id
_entity.type
_entity.pdbx_description
1 polymer ?
#
loop_
_entity_poly.entity_id
_entity_poly.type
_entity_poly.pdbx_seq_one_letter_code
_entity_poly.pdbx_strand_id
1 'polypeptide(L)'
;MNGLRIKTWGRPSDGFVRGVAFEHALMQNVRNPIIIDQNYCPSNINCPDQNSGVRISQVQYTDIQGSSASQVAVNFNCSASNPCSGIELRDIKLDYDGKPAESSCMHANGTASGTVIPPNCFL
;
A
#
# COMPACT_ATOMS: atom_id res chain seq x y z
N MET A 1 0.52 4.62 14.19
CA MET A 1 -0.76 5.03 13.58
C MET A 1 -0.67 4.79 12.07
N ASN A 2 -1.77 4.46 11.39
CA ASN A 2 -1.78 4.21 9.95
C ASN A 2 -2.56 5.34 9.25
N GLY A 3 -2.23 5.62 7.99
CA GLY A 3 -3.01 6.49 7.11
C GLY A 3 -3.98 5.65 6.28
N LEU A 4 -3.78 5.66 4.97
CA LEU A 4 -4.61 4.96 3.99
C LEU A 4 -4.23 3.48 3.97
N ARG A 5 -5.20 2.61 4.23
CA ARG A 5 -4.90 1.20 4.49
C ARG A 5 -5.95 0.26 3.92
N ILE A 6 -5.50 -0.67 3.09
CA ILE A 6 -6.25 -1.87 2.70
C ILE A 6 -5.57 -3.07 3.35
N LYS A 7 -6.36 -3.97 3.95
CA LYS A 7 -5.86 -5.25 4.48
C LYS A 7 -6.79 -6.37 4.07
N THR A 8 -6.23 -7.50 3.67
CA THR A 8 -6.99 -8.72 3.45
C THR A 8 -6.36 -9.85 4.23
N TRP A 9 -7.20 -10.77 4.71
CA TRP A 9 -6.71 -11.90 5.49
C TRP A 9 -5.88 -12.83 4.61
N GLY A 10 -4.71 -13.25 5.09
CA GLY A 10 -3.80 -14.16 4.41
C GLY A 10 -4.28 -15.61 4.39
N ARG A 11 -5.45 -15.86 3.79
CA ARG A 11 -6.01 -17.20 3.58
C ARG A 11 -6.72 -17.30 2.22
N PRO A 12 -6.94 -18.51 1.70
CA PRO A 12 -7.76 -18.73 0.51
C PRO A 12 -9.16 -18.08 0.62
N SER A 13 -9.60 -17.45 -0.46
CA SER A 13 -10.88 -16.77 -0.59
C SER A 13 -11.11 -16.42 -2.07
N ASP A 14 -12.36 -16.22 -2.48
CA ASP A 14 -12.71 -15.76 -3.83
C ASP A 14 -13.16 -14.28 -3.85
N GLY A 15 -12.90 -13.54 -2.77
CA GLY A 15 -13.28 -12.13 -2.64
C GLY A 15 -12.46 -11.20 -3.54
N PHE A 16 -12.92 -9.95 -3.66
CA PHE A 16 -12.20 -8.91 -4.37
C PHE A 16 -12.36 -7.53 -3.73
N VAL A 17 -11.38 -6.67 -3.98
CA VAL A 17 -11.44 -5.23 -3.74
C VAL A 17 -11.04 -4.55 -5.04
N ARG A 18 -11.90 -3.67 -5.56
CA ARG A 18 -11.68 -3.06 -6.86
C ARG A 18 -12.20 -1.63 -6.93
N GLY A 19 -11.48 -0.76 -7.62
CA GLY A 19 -11.93 0.60 -7.93
C GLY A 19 -11.93 1.52 -6.71
N VAL A 20 -10.96 1.34 -5.81
CA VAL A 20 -10.81 2.17 -4.61
C VAL A 20 -10.00 3.41 -4.97
N ALA A 21 -10.48 4.59 -4.56
CA ALA A 21 -9.75 5.84 -4.70
C ALA A 21 -9.54 6.48 -3.33
N PHE A 22 -8.30 6.91 -3.07
CA PHE A 22 -7.94 7.76 -1.94
C PHE A 22 -7.34 9.05 -2.48
N GLU A 23 -7.90 10.18 -2.06
CA GLU A 23 -7.60 11.48 -2.67
C GLU A 23 -7.45 12.57 -1.61
N HIS A 24 -6.56 13.54 -1.86
CA HIS A 24 -6.44 14.79 -1.11
C HIS A 24 -6.22 14.61 0.40
N ALA A 25 -5.22 13.80 0.77
CA ALA A 25 -4.91 13.55 2.18
C ALA A 25 -3.59 14.23 2.60
N LEU A 26 -3.65 14.93 3.73
CA LEU A 26 -2.47 15.46 4.42
C LEU A 26 -2.15 14.60 5.65
N MET A 27 -0.91 14.10 5.73
CA MET A 27 -0.44 13.24 6.81
C MET A 27 0.58 13.97 7.68
N GLN A 28 0.48 13.79 9.00
CA GLN A 28 1.44 14.37 9.93
C GLN A 28 1.95 13.27 10.86
N ASN A 29 3.24 12.95 10.74
CA ASN A 29 3.93 11.99 11.58
C ASN A 29 3.18 10.63 11.65
N VAL A 30 2.73 10.14 10.49
CA VAL A 30 1.97 8.89 10.40
C VAL A 30 2.93 7.73 10.24
N ARG A 31 2.89 6.74 11.15
CA ARG A 31 3.86 5.62 11.13
C ARG A 31 3.81 4.79 9.85
N ASN A 32 2.63 4.53 9.31
CA ASN A 32 2.48 3.85 8.02
C ASN A 32 1.47 4.62 7.15
N PRO A 33 1.94 5.59 6.36
CA PRO A 33 1.11 6.47 5.54
C PRO A 33 0.22 5.73 4.54
N ILE A 34 0.79 4.93 3.65
CA ILE A 34 0.07 4.21 2.59
C ILE A 34 0.40 2.73 2.69
N ILE A 35 -0.63 1.88 2.89
CA ILE A 35 -0.45 0.43 3.02
C ILE A 35 -1.48 -0.37 2.21
N ILE A 36 -1.00 -1.40 1.52
CA ILE A 36 -1.78 -2.59 1.17
C ILE A 36 -1.09 -3.79 1.83
N ASP A 37 -1.82 -4.55 2.65
CA ASP A 37 -1.33 -5.76 3.31
C ASP A 37 -2.27 -6.94 3.04
N GLN A 38 -1.96 -7.72 2.00
CA GLN A 38 -2.68 -8.96 1.68
C GLN A 38 -2.19 -10.15 2.51
N ASN A 39 -1.11 -10.02 3.27
CA ASN A 39 -0.56 -11.09 4.09
C ASN A 39 -0.94 -10.88 5.57
N TYR A 40 -2.02 -10.13 5.82
CA TYR A 40 -2.46 -9.77 7.16
C TYR A 40 -2.89 -11.02 7.94
N CYS A 41 -2.16 -11.29 9.01
CA CYS A 41 -2.47 -12.39 9.92
C CYS A 41 -2.23 -11.98 11.39
N PRO A 42 -3.22 -11.35 12.04
CA PRO A 42 -3.10 -11.04 13.44
C PRO A 42 -2.99 -12.34 14.26
N SER A 43 -2.07 -12.33 15.21
CA SER A 43 -1.76 -13.46 16.11
C SER A 43 -1.27 -14.74 15.42
N ASN A 44 -0.97 -14.71 14.11
CA ASN A 44 -0.53 -15.90 13.36
C ASN A 44 -1.51 -17.09 13.42
N ILE A 45 -2.82 -16.81 13.53
CA ILE A 45 -3.87 -17.83 13.61
C ILE A 45 -4.69 -17.83 12.32
N ASN A 46 -4.95 -19.02 11.77
CA ASN A 46 -5.83 -19.24 10.61
C ASN A 46 -5.43 -18.45 9.34
N CYS A 47 -4.14 -18.38 9.04
CA CYS A 47 -3.57 -17.78 7.83
C CYS A 47 -2.55 -18.72 7.17
N PRO A 48 -3.02 -19.84 6.61
CA PRO A 48 -2.13 -20.81 5.98
C PRO A 48 -1.31 -20.12 4.89
N ASP A 49 0.00 -20.30 4.94
CA ASP A 49 0.99 -19.76 4.00
C ASP A 49 0.96 -18.23 3.84
N GLN A 50 0.25 -17.53 4.73
CA GLN A 50 0.02 -16.07 4.70
C GLN A 50 -0.38 -15.54 3.33
N ASN A 51 -1.16 -16.29 2.55
CA ASN A 51 -1.42 -15.98 1.15
C ASN A 51 -2.92 -15.69 0.93
N SER A 52 -3.28 -14.43 0.71
CA SER A 52 -4.69 -14.06 0.52
C SER A 52 -5.21 -14.47 -0.86
N GLY A 53 -6.40 -15.07 -0.88
CA GLY A 53 -7.16 -15.28 -2.12
C GLY A 53 -7.89 -14.03 -2.62
N VAL A 54 -7.94 -12.95 -1.83
CA VAL A 54 -8.65 -11.73 -2.21
C VAL A 54 -7.88 -11.00 -3.31
N ARG A 55 -8.52 -10.76 -4.46
CA ARG A 55 -7.93 -10.02 -5.58
C ARG A 55 -8.07 -8.51 -5.37
N ILE A 56 -6.97 -7.78 -5.41
CA ILE A 56 -6.96 -6.32 -5.31
C ILE A 56 -6.60 -5.73 -6.67
N SER A 57 -7.45 -4.83 -7.17
CA SER A 57 -7.19 -4.17 -8.46
C SER A 57 -7.71 -2.73 -8.53
N GLN A 58 -7.13 -1.92 -9.41
CA GLN A 58 -7.62 -0.56 -9.71
C GLN A 58 -7.72 0.30 -8.43
N VAL A 59 -6.60 0.43 -7.71
CA VAL A 59 -6.50 1.23 -6.49
C VAL A 59 -5.73 2.50 -6.81
N GLN A 60 -6.34 3.65 -6.60
CA GLN A 60 -5.77 4.95 -6.91
C GLN A 60 -5.43 5.70 -5.62
N TYR A 61 -4.23 6.28 -5.58
CA TYR A 61 -3.79 7.22 -4.57
C TYR A 61 -3.40 8.53 -5.29
N THR A 62 -4.15 9.60 -5.00
CA THR A 62 -3.98 10.89 -5.68
C THR A 62 -3.79 12.01 -4.66
N ASP A 63 -2.79 12.87 -4.87
CA ASP A 63 -2.58 14.08 -4.05
C ASP A 63 -2.47 13.75 -2.55
N ILE A 64 -1.51 12.89 -2.21
CA ILE A 64 -1.26 12.45 -0.83
C ILE A 64 0.05 13.06 -0.36
N GLN A 65 -0.03 13.92 0.64
CA GLN A 65 1.10 14.75 1.07
C GLN A 65 1.38 14.61 2.57
N GLY A 66 2.59 14.97 3.00
CA GLY A 66 2.93 15.17 4.41
C GLY A 66 4.10 14.33 4.90
N SER A 67 4.06 13.89 6.16
CA SER A 67 5.19 13.23 6.83
C SER A 67 4.88 11.87 7.43
N SER A 68 5.85 10.97 7.29
CA SER A 68 5.87 9.64 7.89
C SER A 68 6.64 9.63 9.20
N ALA A 69 6.21 8.82 10.17
CA ALA A 69 6.97 8.54 11.39
C ALA A 69 7.92 7.34 11.25
N SER A 70 7.95 6.72 10.07
CA SER A 70 8.88 5.63 9.75
C SER A 70 9.42 5.79 8.34
N GLN A 71 10.60 5.21 8.09
CA GLN A 71 11.29 5.38 6.80
C GLN A 71 10.47 4.83 5.62
N VAL A 72 9.79 3.69 5.79
CA VAL A 72 8.92 3.12 4.75
C VAL A 72 7.55 3.78 4.81
N ALA A 73 7.33 4.77 3.95
CA ALA A 73 6.09 5.54 3.88
C ALA A 73 5.02 4.85 3.02
N VAL A 74 5.44 4.13 1.98
CA VAL A 74 4.58 3.37 1.07
C VAL A 74 4.92 1.89 1.18
N ASN A 75 3.96 1.05 1.56
CA ASN A 75 4.17 -0.39 1.70
C ASN A 75 3.05 -1.17 1.01
N PHE A 76 3.37 -1.81 -0.10
CA PHE A 76 2.48 -2.72 -0.81
C PHE A 76 2.98 -4.16 -0.64
N ASN A 77 2.49 -4.81 0.41
CA ASN A 77 2.72 -6.22 0.69
C ASN A 77 1.58 -7.05 0.10
N CYS A 78 1.63 -7.27 -1.21
CA CYS A 78 0.62 -8.04 -1.92
C CYS A 78 0.93 -9.54 -1.90
N SER A 79 -0.11 -10.33 -2.15
CA SER A 79 -0.07 -11.79 -2.15
C SER A 79 0.70 -12.30 -3.37
N ALA A 80 1.56 -13.30 -3.18
CA ALA A 80 2.26 -13.96 -4.28
C ALA A 80 1.30 -14.73 -5.22
N SER A 81 0.20 -15.27 -4.69
CA SER A 81 -0.78 -16.01 -5.49
C SER A 81 -1.82 -15.10 -6.17
N ASN A 82 -2.08 -13.93 -5.59
CA ASN A 82 -2.98 -12.91 -6.14
C ASN A 82 -2.32 -11.53 -6.07
N PRO A 83 -1.31 -11.26 -6.93
CA PRO A 83 -0.65 -9.96 -6.99
C PRO A 83 -1.63 -8.80 -7.16
N CYS A 84 -1.35 -7.66 -6.54
CA CYS A 84 -2.12 -6.45 -6.77
C CYS A 84 -1.85 -5.92 -8.17
N SER A 85 -2.89 -5.42 -8.84
CA SER A 85 -2.78 -4.91 -10.23
C SER A 85 -3.47 -3.56 -10.42
N GLY A 86 -2.91 -2.71 -11.28
CA GLY A 86 -3.48 -1.39 -11.55
C GLY A 86 -3.53 -0.52 -10.29
N ILE A 87 -2.47 -0.57 -9.47
CA ILE A 87 -2.26 0.46 -8.45
C ILE A 87 -1.76 1.72 -9.17
N GLU A 88 -2.36 2.88 -8.89
CA GLU A 88 -1.92 4.15 -9.47
C GLU A 88 -1.49 5.09 -8.35
N LEU A 89 -0.28 5.62 -8.47
CA LEU A 89 0.23 6.71 -7.63
C LEU A 89 0.27 8.00 -8.46
N ARG A 90 -0.42 9.04 -8.00
CA ARG A 90 -0.39 10.36 -8.61
C ARG A 90 -0.15 11.42 -7.54
N ASP A 91 0.84 12.27 -7.76
CA ASP A 91 1.11 13.43 -6.89
C ASP A 91 1.24 13.04 -5.40
N ILE A 92 2.10 12.05 -5.13
CA ILE A 92 2.46 11.59 -3.79
C ILE A 92 3.69 12.35 -3.30
N LYS A 93 3.63 12.92 -2.10
CA LYS A 93 4.74 13.63 -1.49
C LYS A 93 4.80 13.38 0.02
N LEU A 94 5.51 12.32 0.38
CA LEU A 94 5.72 11.90 1.76
C LEU A 94 7.21 11.98 2.11
N ASP A 95 7.53 12.69 3.19
CA ASP A 95 8.88 12.72 3.77
C ASP A 95 9.00 11.85 5.04
N TYR A 96 10.22 11.65 5.51
CA TYR A 96 10.48 11.01 6.79
C TYR A 96 11.42 11.90 7.61
N ASP A 97 10.87 12.75 8.48
CA ASP A 97 11.62 13.65 9.37
C ASP A 97 12.73 14.44 8.65
N GLY A 98 12.40 15.03 7.50
CA GLY A 98 13.34 15.79 6.67
C GLY A 98 14.38 14.93 5.93
N LYS A 99 14.27 13.60 6.00
CA LYS A 99 15.03 12.62 5.22
C LYS A 99 14.16 12.01 4.12
N PRO A 100 14.78 11.39 3.10
CA PRO A 100 14.04 10.62 2.11
C PRO A 100 13.25 9.49 2.78
N ALA A 101 11.94 9.43 2.49
CA ALA A 101 11.15 8.24 2.75
C ALA A 101 11.43 7.17 1.69
N GLU A 102 10.91 5.96 1.92
CA GLU A 102 11.09 4.80 1.05
C GLU A 102 9.75 4.13 0.72
N SER A 103 9.74 3.42 -0.41
CA SER A 103 8.66 2.55 -0.83
C SER A 103 9.11 1.08 -0.78
N SER A 104 8.23 0.20 -0.33
CA SER A 104 8.42 -1.25 -0.38
C SER A 104 7.26 -1.91 -1.11
N CYS A 105 7.58 -2.79 -2.07
CA CYS A 105 6.61 -3.46 -2.92
C CYS A 105 6.94 -4.96 -3.00
N MET A 106 5.94 -5.79 -2.76
CA MET A 106 5.97 -7.22 -3.02
C MET A 106 4.72 -7.57 -3.81
N HIS A 107 4.89 -8.13 -5.01
CA HIS A 107 3.79 -8.55 -5.90
C HIS A 107 2.77 -7.43 -6.20
N ALA A 108 3.27 -6.20 -6.37
CA ALA A 108 2.46 -5.02 -6.62
C ALA A 108 2.81 -4.43 -7.98
N ASN A 109 1.83 -4.40 -8.88
CA ASN A 109 1.98 -3.84 -10.22
C ASN A 109 1.12 -2.58 -10.37
N GLY A 110 1.69 -1.55 -10.97
CA GLY A 110 1.06 -0.25 -11.01
C GLY A 110 1.78 0.76 -11.90
N THR A 111 1.32 2.00 -11.83
CA THR A 111 1.90 3.13 -12.55
C THR A 111 2.05 4.32 -11.61
N ALA A 112 2.99 5.20 -11.94
CA ALA A 112 3.24 6.44 -11.24
C ALA A 112 3.18 7.62 -12.22
N SER A 113 2.56 8.72 -11.81
CA SER A 113 2.45 9.94 -12.61
C SER A 113 2.56 11.19 -11.73
N GLY A 114 3.00 12.31 -12.32
CA GLY A 114 3.22 13.54 -11.57
C GLY A 114 4.38 13.43 -10.58
N THR A 115 4.29 14.14 -9.45
CA THR A 115 5.33 14.06 -8.40
C THR A 115 5.10 12.80 -7.56
N VAL A 116 6.07 11.90 -7.46
CA VAL A 116 5.94 10.71 -6.60
C VAL A 116 7.20 10.56 -5.75
N ILE A 117 7.10 11.00 -4.51
CA ILE A 117 8.11 10.93 -3.46
C ILE A 117 7.45 10.27 -2.24
N PRO A 118 7.98 9.14 -1.73
CA PRO A 118 9.15 8.40 -2.22
C PRO A 118 8.96 7.81 -3.63
N PRO A 119 10.05 7.50 -4.37
CA PRO A 119 9.95 6.83 -5.67
C PRO A 119 9.12 5.54 -5.56
N ASN A 120 8.33 5.24 -6.59
CA ASN A 120 7.57 3.99 -6.63
C ASN A 120 8.52 2.78 -6.77
N CYS A 121 8.01 1.60 -6.42
CA CYS A 121 8.74 0.33 -6.45
C CYS A 121 8.00 -0.76 -7.23
N PHE A 122 7.11 -0.38 -8.14
CA PHE A 122 6.36 -1.35 -8.94
C PHE A 122 7.31 -2.21 -9.79
N LEU A 123 6.94 -3.47 -9.98
CA LEU A 123 7.62 -4.41 -10.89
C LEU A 123 7.21 -4.19 -12.34
#